data_AF-A0A212EIL1-F1
#
_entry.id   AF-A0A212EIL1-F1
#
_cell.length_a   1.000
_cell.length_b   1.000
_cell.length_c   1.000
_cell.angle_alpha   90.00
_cell.angle_beta   90.00
_cell.angle_gamma   90.00
#
_symmetry.space_group_name_H-M   'P 1'
#
loop_
_entity.id
_entity.type
_entity.pdbx_description
1 polymer ?
#
loop_
_entity_poly.entity_id
_entity_poly.type
_entity_poly.pdbx_seq_one_letter_code
_entity_poly.pdbx_strand_id
1 'polypeptide(L)'
;MGNTCQWKMCTFTPSTTMAIFFEVVNQHTAPLPAGGRGCVQLITQYQHSSGQRRVRVTTIARNWGDAAVNLHHISAGFDQEAAAVVMARLVVYRAEQEDGPDVLRWLDRMLIRLCQKFGEYAKDDPNSFRLHMLMREDLTQSLIMIQPILYSYSFGGPPEPVLLDTSSIQPDRILLMDTFFQILIYHGETIAQWRALRYQDMAEYESFAQLLRAPVDDAQDILQNRFPVPRYIDTEHGGSQVSRRT
;
A
#
# COMPACT_ATOMS: atom_id res chain seq x y z
N MET A 1 0.51 16.32 -17.07
CA MET A 1 1.25 16.08 -18.34
C MET A 1 0.49 15.06 -19.18
N GLY A 2 0.45 15.21 -20.51
CA GLY A 2 -0.28 14.30 -21.43
C GLY A 2 0.08 14.57 -22.89
N ASN A 3 -0.62 13.93 -23.84
CA ASN A 3 -0.48 14.14 -25.29
C ASN A 3 0.93 13.90 -25.85
N THR A 4 1.67 12.96 -25.27
CA THR A 4 2.98 12.53 -25.76
C THR A 4 3.15 11.03 -25.50
N CYS A 5 4.03 10.38 -26.26
CA CYS A 5 4.51 9.02 -26.01
C CYS A 5 5.97 9.00 -25.52
N GLN A 6 6.54 10.17 -25.23
CA GLN A 6 7.92 10.33 -24.77
C GLN A 6 7.98 11.35 -23.62
N TRP A 7 8.73 10.98 -22.58
CA TRP A 7 9.00 11.82 -21.41
C TRP A 7 10.49 11.82 -21.10
N LYS A 8 10.98 12.92 -20.56
CA LYS A 8 12.37 13.08 -20.12
C LYS A 8 12.40 13.19 -18.60
N MET A 9 13.25 12.39 -17.97
CA MET A 9 13.61 12.54 -16.56
C MET A 9 15.06 12.98 -16.47
N CYS A 10 15.34 14.01 -15.67
CA CYS A 10 16.71 14.45 -15.43
C CYS A 10 17.44 13.49 -14.48
N THR A 11 16.71 12.86 -13.55
CA THR A 11 17.24 11.91 -12.57
C THR A 11 16.17 10.86 -12.27
N PHE A 12 16.60 9.62 -12.06
CA PHE A 12 15.76 8.56 -11.50
C PHE A 12 16.63 7.51 -10.80
N THR A 13 16.02 6.74 -9.93
CA THR A 13 16.63 5.68 -9.11
C THR A 13 15.98 4.33 -9.42
N PRO A 14 16.52 3.20 -8.94
CA PRO A 14 15.84 1.91 -9.00
C PRO A 14 14.45 1.89 -8.34
N SER A 15 14.20 2.79 -7.38
CA SER A 15 12.91 2.95 -6.69
C SER A 15 11.95 3.94 -7.38
N THR A 16 12.35 4.56 -8.49
CA THR A 16 11.48 5.49 -9.21
C THR A 16 10.39 4.74 -9.98
N THR A 17 9.13 5.03 -9.65
CA THR A 17 7.96 4.40 -10.27
C THR A 17 7.04 5.44 -10.90
N MET A 18 6.62 5.22 -12.14
CA MET A 18 5.63 6.05 -12.83
C MET A 18 4.27 5.36 -12.91
N ALA A 19 3.19 6.13 -12.94
CA ALA A 19 1.89 5.67 -13.41
C ALA A 19 1.71 6.09 -14.88
N ILE A 20 1.44 5.13 -15.76
CA ILE A 20 1.17 5.37 -17.18
C ILE A 20 -0.25 4.92 -17.45
N PHE A 21 -1.08 5.83 -17.94
CA PHE A 21 -2.48 5.58 -18.24
C PHE A 21 -2.65 5.28 -19.72
N PHE A 22 -3.40 4.23 -20.03
CA PHE A 22 -3.69 3.81 -21.39
C PHE A 22 -5.20 3.91 -21.66
N GLU A 23 -5.55 4.22 -22.89
CA GLU A 23 -6.93 4.22 -23.37
C GLU A 23 -7.09 3.13 -24.43
N VAL A 24 -8.13 2.31 -24.29
CA VAL A 24 -8.51 1.34 -25.32
C VAL A 24 -9.29 2.07 -26.40
N VAL A 25 -8.65 2.25 -27.56
CA VAL A 25 -9.23 3.01 -28.69
C VAL A 25 -10.12 2.17 -29.62
N ASN A 26 -10.13 0.85 -29.45
CA ASN A 26 -10.95 -0.03 -30.29
C ASN A 26 -12.44 0.20 -29.99
N GLN A 27 -13.26 0.31 -31.04
CA GLN A 27 -14.70 0.53 -30.88
C GLN A 27 -15.38 -0.71 -30.28
N HIS A 28 -16.46 -0.52 -29.51
CA HIS A 28 -17.12 -1.61 -28.78
C HIS A 28 -17.66 -2.72 -29.69
N THR A 29 -18.06 -2.39 -30.92
CA THR A 29 -18.56 -3.34 -31.91
C THR A 29 -17.47 -3.93 -32.81
N ALA A 30 -16.24 -3.43 -32.70
CA ALA A 30 -15.13 -3.92 -33.52
C ALA A 30 -14.64 -5.28 -33.01
N PRO A 31 -14.25 -6.20 -33.92
CA PRO A 31 -13.72 -7.49 -33.52
C PRO A 31 -12.41 -7.33 -32.72
N LEU A 32 -12.09 -8.34 -31.92
CA LEU A 32 -10.83 -8.37 -31.18
C LEU A 32 -9.64 -8.35 -32.16
N PRO A 33 -8.57 -7.58 -31.85
CA PRO A 33 -7.38 -7.54 -32.68
C PRO A 33 -6.76 -8.92 -32.95
N ALA A 34 -6.21 -9.10 -34.15
CA ALA A 34 -5.53 -10.33 -34.55
C ALA A 34 -4.39 -10.67 -33.57
N GLY A 35 -4.31 -11.93 -33.14
CA GLY A 35 -3.37 -12.39 -32.11
C GLY A 35 -3.91 -12.29 -30.68
N GLY A 36 -5.08 -11.66 -30.46
CA GLY A 36 -5.81 -11.69 -29.20
C GLY A 36 -5.10 -11.05 -28.00
N ARG A 37 -4.01 -10.30 -28.23
CA ARG A 37 -3.19 -9.68 -27.19
C ARG A 37 -2.92 -8.21 -27.48
N GLY A 38 -2.98 -7.38 -26.45
CA GLY A 38 -2.44 -6.04 -26.44
C GLY A 38 -1.00 -6.08 -25.94
N CYS A 39 -0.11 -5.34 -26.60
CA CYS A 39 1.31 -5.27 -26.24
C CYS A 39 1.69 -3.82 -25.90
N VAL A 40 2.51 -3.65 -24.87
CA VAL A 40 3.12 -2.37 -24.50
C VAL A 40 4.61 -2.58 -24.37
N GLN A 41 5.41 -1.71 -25.00
CA GLN A 41 6.85 -1.71 -24.88
C GLN A 41 7.32 -0.38 -24.29
N LEU A 42 8.06 -0.46 -23.19
CA LEU A 42 8.68 0.68 -22.53
C LEU A 42 10.17 0.66 -22.82
N ILE A 43 10.68 1.74 -23.40
CA ILE A 43 12.09 1.90 -23.75
C ILE A 43 12.65 3.07 -22.94
N THR A 44 13.52 2.79 -21.98
CA THR A 44 14.18 3.79 -21.15
C THR A 44 15.64 3.91 -21.54
N GLN A 45 16.02 5.04 -22.13
CA GLN A 45 17.40 5.37 -22.45
C GLN A 45 17.96 6.30 -21.37
N TYR A 46 19.10 5.95 -20.79
CA TYR A 46 19.66 6.71 -19.66
C TYR A 46 21.18 6.61 -19.57
N GLN A 47 21.76 7.53 -18.81
CA GLN A 47 23.16 7.46 -18.39
C GLN A 47 23.23 6.80 -17.01
N HIS A 48 23.94 5.68 -16.92
CA HIS A 48 24.20 5.00 -15.67
C HIS A 48 25.27 5.75 -14.84
N SER A 49 25.29 5.56 -13.53
CA SER A 49 26.27 6.19 -12.62
C SER A 49 27.73 5.89 -12.97
N SER A 50 27.99 4.79 -13.68
CA SER A 50 29.31 4.46 -14.25
C SER A 50 29.70 5.30 -15.48
N GLY A 51 28.86 6.24 -15.92
CA GLY A 51 29.05 7.05 -17.13
C GLY A 51 28.58 6.40 -18.43
N GLN A 52 28.27 5.09 -18.42
CA GLN A 52 27.78 4.36 -19.60
C GLN A 52 26.37 4.79 -20.00
N ARG A 53 26.11 4.90 -21.31
CA ARG A 53 24.75 4.96 -21.83
C ARG A 53 24.14 3.57 -21.86
N ARG A 54 22.93 3.43 -21.32
CA ARG A 54 22.18 2.17 -21.26
C ARG A 54 20.79 2.34 -21.84
N VAL A 55 20.27 1.24 -22.35
CA VAL A 55 18.88 1.12 -22.80
C VAL A 55 18.25 -0.03 -22.02
N ARG A 56 17.18 0.25 -21.29
CA ARG A 56 16.33 -0.76 -20.66
C ARG A 56 15.07 -0.89 -21.50
N VAL A 57 14.74 -2.11 -21.92
CA VAL A 57 13.52 -2.42 -22.66
C VAL A 57 12.68 -3.39 -21.85
N THR A 58 11.44 -3.01 -21.57
CA THR A 58 10.45 -3.88 -20.92
C THR A 58 9.26 -4.02 -21.85
N THR A 59 8.94 -5.25 -22.25
CA THR A 59 7.77 -5.54 -23.09
C THR A 59 6.77 -6.37 -22.30
N ILE A 60 5.52 -5.92 -22.23
CA ILE A 60 4.42 -6.64 -21.60
C ILE A 60 3.34 -6.94 -22.63
N ALA A 61 2.67 -8.08 -22.46
CA ALA A 61 1.50 -8.45 -23.25
C ALA A 61 0.37 -8.87 -22.31
N ARG A 62 -0.87 -8.51 -22.66
CA ARG A 62 -2.10 -8.91 -21.96
C ARG A 62 -3.13 -9.38 -22.98
N ASN A 63 -3.92 -10.37 -22.63
CA ASN A 63 -4.98 -10.86 -23.51
C ASN A 63 -6.10 -9.81 -23.60
N TRP A 64 -6.65 -9.62 -24.79
CA TRP A 64 -7.91 -8.91 -24.94
C TRP A 64 -9.04 -9.80 -24.41
N GLY A 65 -10.02 -9.19 -23.75
CA GLY A 65 -11.23 -9.86 -23.29
C GLY A 65 -12.46 -9.17 -23.85
N ASP A 66 -13.41 -9.95 -24.36
CA ASP A 66 -14.76 -9.46 -24.62
C ASP A 66 -15.53 -9.35 -23.30
N ALA A 67 -15.96 -8.14 -22.93
CA ALA A 67 -16.66 -7.90 -21.68
C ALA A 67 -18.06 -8.55 -21.62
N ALA A 68 -18.69 -8.85 -22.77
CA ALA A 68 -20.00 -9.51 -22.80
C ALA A 68 -19.90 -11.01 -22.47
N VAL A 69 -18.76 -11.63 -22.76
CA VAL A 69 -18.57 -13.08 -22.63
C VAL A 69 -17.62 -13.44 -21.49
N ASN A 70 -16.55 -12.65 -21.31
CA ASN A 70 -15.42 -12.96 -20.44
C ASN A 70 -15.31 -12.01 -19.26
N LEU A 71 -16.43 -11.48 -18.76
CA LEU A 71 -16.42 -10.55 -17.62
C LEU A 71 -15.68 -11.13 -16.42
N HIS A 72 -15.90 -12.41 -16.10
CA HIS A 72 -15.18 -13.09 -15.00
C HIS A 72 -13.65 -13.11 -15.19
N HIS A 73 -13.15 -13.28 -16.42
CA HIS A 73 -11.71 -13.26 -16.68
C HIS A 73 -11.14 -11.84 -16.59
N ILE A 74 -11.88 -10.83 -17.04
CA ILE A 74 -11.47 -9.41 -16.90
C ILE A 74 -11.43 -9.03 -15.42
N SER A 75 -12.47 -9.41 -14.69
CA SER A 75 -12.62 -9.30 -13.25
C SER A 75 -11.45 -9.94 -12.50
N ALA A 76 -11.10 -11.19 -12.81
CA ALA A 76 -9.96 -11.89 -12.21
C ALA A 76 -8.59 -11.26 -12.53
N GLY A 77 -8.52 -10.43 -13.58
CA GLY A 77 -7.31 -9.67 -13.94
C GLY A 77 -7.17 -8.32 -13.21
N PHE A 78 -8.12 -7.97 -12.34
CA PHE A 78 -8.07 -6.74 -11.57
C PHE A 78 -7.06 -6.84 -10.42
N ASP A 79 -6.11 -5.91 -10.41
CA ASP A 79 -5.13 -5.73 -9.34
C ASP A 79 -5.57 -4.53 -8.48
N GLN A 80 -6.08 -4.84 -7.29
CA GLN A 80 -6.61 -3.84 -6.38
C GLN A 80 -5.54 -2.93 -5.78
N GLU A 81 -4.34 -3.46 -5.56
CA GLU A 81 -3.26 -2.74 -4.91
C GLU A 81 -2.72 -1.70 -5.88
N ALA A 82 -2.51 -2.12 -7.13
CA ALA A 82 -2.14 -1.24 -8.22
C ALA A 82 -3.22 -0.19 -8.48
N ALA A 83 -4.50 -0.60 -8.51
CA ALA A 83 -5.61 0.31 -8.72
C ALA A 83 -5.71 1.36 -7.61
N ALA A 84 -5.59 0.97 -6.33
CA ALA A 84 -5.65 1.88 -5.19
C ALA A 84 -4.54 2.94 -5.27
N VAL A 85 -3.31 2.52 -5.54
CA VAL A 85 -2.16 3.43 -5.64
C VAL A 85 -2.24 4.33 -6.87
N VAL A 86 -2.63 3.80 -8.04
CA VAL A 86 -2.78 4.60 -9.26
C VAL A 86 -3.91 5.62 -9.10
N MET A 87 -5.02 5.24 -8.47
CA MET A 87 -6.11 6.15 -8.14
C MET A 87 -5.68 7.20 -7.12
N ALA A 88 -4.93 6.83 -6.07
CA ALA A 88 -4.39 7.78 -5.11
C ALA A 88 -3.46 8.80 -5.79
N ARG A 89 -2.58 8.35 -6.70
CA ARG A 89 -1.73 9.26 -7.50
C ARG A 89 -2.55 10.20 -8.36
N LEU A 90 -3.63 9.72 -8.97
CA LEU A 90 -4.53 10.53 -9.78
C LEU A 90 -5.29 11.56 -8.92
N VAL A 91 -5.74 11.17 -7.72
CA VAL A 91 -6.38 12.05 -6.74
C VAL A 91 -5.44 13.17 -6.32
N VAL A 92 -4.19 12.84 -5.96
CA VAL A 92 -3.18 13.84 -5.59
C VAL A 92 -2.91 14.79 -6.76
N TYR A 93 -2.70 14.27 -7.97
CA TYR A 93 -2.49 15.09 -9.17
C TYR A 93 -3.68 16.01 -9.48
N ARG A 94 -4.92 15.56 -9.26
CA ARG A 94 -6.11 16.38 -9.41
C ARG A 94 -6.24 17.43 -8.32
N ALA A 95 -5.94 17.08 -7.07
CA ALA A 95 -5.97 18.01 -5.94
C ALA A 95 -4.96 19.16 -6.08
N GLU A 96 -3.91 18.99 -6.88
CA GLU A 96 -3.00 20.09 -7.26
C GLU A 96 -3.62 21.10 -8.23
N GLN A 97 -4.71 20.75 -8.92
CA GLN A 97 -5.31 21.55 -10.01
C GLN A 97 -6.77 21.93 -9.77
N GLU A 98 -7.47 21.20 -8.90
CA GLU A 98 -8.89 21.31 -8.59
C GLU A 98 -9.09 21.48 -7.08
N ASP A 99 -10.23 22.03 -6.65
CA ASP A 99 -10.56 22.20 -5.23
C ASP A 99 -10.79 20.84 -4.53
N GLY A 100 -10.20 20.69 -3.33
CA GLY A 100 -10.21 19.43 -2.56
C GLY A 100 -11.57 18.76 -2.35
N PRO A 101 -12.66 19.47 -2.01
CA PRO A 101 -13.98 18.87 -1.83
C PRO A 101 -14.55 18.19 -3.09
N ASP A 102 -14.22 18.70 -4.28
CA ASP A 102 -14.71 18.13 -5.54
C ASP A 102 -13.91 16.90 -5.95
N VAL A 103 -12.61 16.88 -5.63
CA VAL A 103 -11.75 15.71 -5.81
C VAL A 103 -12.22 14.54 -4.92
N LEU A 104 -12.57 14.79 -3.66
CA LEU A 104 -13.10 13.75 -2.76
C LEU A 104 -14.45 13.20 -3.26
N ARG A 105 -15.38 14.07 -3.66
CA ARG A 105 -16.65 13.63 -4.25
C ARG A 105 -16.46 12.83 -5.53
N TRP A 106 -15.47 13.20 -6.34
CA TRP A 106 -15.13 12.44 -7.54
C TRP A 106 -14.60 11.04 -7.18
N LEU A 107 -13.71 10.94 -6.19
CA LEU A 107 -13.17 9.67 -5.69
C LEU A 107 -14.30 8.77 -5.16
N ASP A 108 -15.19 9.31 -4.32
CA ASP A 108 -16.36 8.56 -3.81
C ASP A 108 -17.22 8.02 -4.94
N ARG A 109 -17.47 8.82 -5.98
CA ARG A 109 -18.21 8.38 -7.16
C ARG A 109 -17.50 7.26 -7.92
N MET A 110 -16.17 7.27 -8.00
CA MET A 110 -15.41 6.19 -8.63
C MET A 110 -15.50 4.90 -7.81
N LEU A 111 -15.38 4.99 -6.49
CA LEU A 111 -15.52 3.85 -5.58
C LEU A 111 -16.94 3.25 -5.68
N ILE A 112 -17.98 4.08 -5.64
CA ILE A 112 -19.37 3.63 -5.80
C ILE A 112 -19.55 2.89 -7.13
N ARG A 113 -19.04 3.43 -8.24
CA ARG A 113 -19.15 2.77 -9.56
C ARG A 113 -18.41 1.43 -9.61
N LEU A 114 -17.24 1.33 -8.97
CA LEU A 114 -16.49 0.07 -8.87
C LEU A 114 -17.32 -0.97 -8.10
N CYS A 115 -17.81 -0.61 -6.92
CA CYS A 115 -18.62 -1.48 -6.07
C CYS A 115 -19.94 -1.88 -6.73
N GLN A 116 -20.61 -0.98 -7.46
CA GLN A 116 -21.83 -1.29 -8.21
C GLN A 116 -21.57 -2.27 -9.36
N LYS A 117 -20.38 -2.23 -9.97
CA LYS A 117 -20.06 -3.05 -11.14
C LYS A 117 -19.51 -4.43 -10.79
N PHE A 118 -18.73 -4.52 -9.70
CA PHE A 118 -17.98 -5.73 -9.34
C PHE A 118 -18.30 -6.27 -7.95
N GLY A 119 -19.04 -5.52 -7.13
CA GLY A 119 -19.46 -5.96 -5.81
C GLY A 119 -20.71 -6.83 -5.88
N GLU A 120 -20.71 -7.89 -5.09
CA GLU A 120 -21.89 -8.71 -4.83
C GLU A 120 -22.54 -8.23 -3.54
N TYR A 121 -23.85 -7.96 -3.58
CA TYR A 121 -24.60 -7.58 -2.40
C TYR A 121 -26.07 -7.98 -2.54
N ALA A 122 -26.69 -8.30 -1.42
CA ALA A 122 -28.12 -8.44 -1.29
C ALA A 122 -28.74 -7.08 -0.95
N LYS A 123 -29.88 -6.79 -1.58
CA LYS A 123 -30.65 -5.58 -1.28
C LYS A 123 -31.09 -5.63 0.20
N ASP A 124 -30.99 -4.50 0.88
CA ASP A 124 -31.40 -4.30 2.28
C ASP A 124 -30.58 -5.10 3.32
N ASP A 125 -29.43 -5.68 2.95
CA ASP A 125 -28.47 -6.29 3.87
C ASP A 125 -27.08 -5.63 3.78
N PRO A 126 -26.74 -4.70 4.69
CA PRO A 126 -25.44 -4.03 4.71
C PRO A 126 -24.25 -4.98 4.90
N ASN A 127 -24.45 -6.16 5.48
CA ASN A 127 -23.38 -7.13 5.75
C ASN A 127 -23.14 -8.09 4.57
N SER A 128 -23.97 -8.01 3.53
CA SER A 128 -23.87 -8.89 2.36
C SER A 128 -22.81 -8.46 1.35
N PHE A 129 -22.32 -7.22 1.45
CA PHE A 129 -21.40 -6.67 0.46
C PHE A 129 -20.07 -7.43 0.46
N ARG A 130 -19.71 -7.99 -0.69
CA ARG A 130 -18.44 -8.68 -0.93
C ARG A 130 -17.81 -8.20 -2.24
N LEU A 131 -16.49 -8.00 -2.22
CA LEU A 131 -15.69 -7.71 -3.41
C LEU A 131 -14.72 -8.88 -3.61
N HIS A 132 -15.09 -9.84 -4.47
CA HIS A 132 -14.43 -11.16 -4.55
C HIS A 132 -13.04 -11.18 -5.23
N MET A 133 -12.58 -10.08 -5.83
CA MET A 133 -11.38 -10.07 -6.71
C MET A 133 -10.15 -9.41 -6.10
N LEU A 134 -10.21 -9.13 -4.81
CA LEU A 134 -9.27 -8.26 -4.12
C LEU A 134 -8.13 -9.07 -3.49
N MET A 135 -7.23 -9.67 -4.28
CA MET A 135 -5.88 -10.05 -3.81
C MET A 135 -4.99 -10.54 -4.97
N ARG A 136 -3.91 -9.81 -5.29
CA ARG A 136 -2.57 -10.36 -5.66
C ARG A 136 -1.52 -9.29 -6.10
N GLU A 137 -0.32 -9.42 -5.53
CA GLU A 137 1.03 -8.90 -5.92
C GLU A 137 1.41 -7.43 -5.65
N ASP A 138 2.73 -7.15 -5.57
CA ASP A 138 3.34 -6.13 -4.69
C ASP A 138 3.35 -4.65 -5.16
N LEU A 139 2.73 -3.81 -4.34
CA LEU A 139 2.81 -2.32 -4.36
C LEU A 139 3.21 -1.73 -3.01
N THR A 140 3.99 -2.50 -2.25
CA THR A 140 4.08 -2.46 -0.80
C THR A 140 4.30 -1.05 -0.23
N GLN A 141 5.27 -0.29 -0.74
CA GLN A 141 5.59 1.02 -0.15
C GLN A 141 4.49 2.07 -0.37
N SER A 142 3.81 2.06 -1.51
CA SER A 142 2.71 3.00 -1.77
C SER A 142 1.44 2.60 -1.02
N LEU A 143 1.22 1.31 -0.78
CA LEU A 143 0.10 0.85 0.05
C LEU A 143 0.30 1.23 1.51
N ILE A 144 1.51 1.08 2.06
CA ILE A 144 1.81 1.50 3.43
C ILE A 144 1.52 3.00 3.64
N MET A 145 1.69 3.85 2.61
CA MET A 145 1.31 5.27 2.68
C MET A 145 -0.22 5.50 2.72
N ILE A 146 -0.99 4.63 2.07
CA ILE A 146 -2.46 4.76 1.95
C ILE A 146 -3.16 4.12 3.16
N GLN A 147 -2.71 2.91 3.50
CA GLN A 147 -3.20 2.13 4.61
C GLN A 147 -1.99 1.69 5.44
N PRO A 148 -1.73 2.38 6.56
CA PRO A 148 -0.66 1.98 7.47
C PRO A 148 -0.87 0.54 7.95
N ILE A 149 0.24 -0.15 8.22
CA ILE A 149 0.23 -1.53 8.71
C ILE A 149 0.46 -1.49 10.23
N LEU A 150 -0.26 -2.34 10.96
CA LEU A 150 -0.12 -2.51 12.40
C LEU A 150 0.23 -3.96 12.72
N TYR A 151 1.38 -4.18 13.33
CA TYR A 151 1.81 -5.49 13.84
C TYR A 151 1.63 -5.57 15.35
N SER A 152 1.19 -6.72 15.83
CA SER A 152 1.00 -7.05 17.24
C SER A 152 2.01 -8.09 17.69
N TYR A 153 2.74 -7.78 18.75
CA TYR A 153 3.72 -8.64 19.40
C TYR A 153 3.18 -9.04 20.77
N SER A 154 3.19 -10.33 21.06
CA SER A 154 2.75 -10.89 22.34
C SER A 154 3.57 -12.13 22.67
N PHE A 155 3.42 -12.67 23.88
CA PHE A 155 4.00 -13.97 24.22
C PHE A 155 3.34 -15.15 23.52
N GLY A 156 2.15 -14.95 22.93
CA GLY A 156 1.33 -16.01 22.35
C GLY A 156 1.80 -16.53 20.99
N GLY A 157 2.88 -15.98 20.42
CA GLY A 157 3.39 -16.41 19.13
C GLY A 157 4.22 -15.35 18.40
N PRO A 158 4.51 -15.59 17.11
CA PRO A 158 5.21 -14.62 16.27
C PRO A 158 4.37 -13.35 16.05
N PRO A 159 5.00 -12.26 15.57
CA PRO A 159 4.28 -11.03 15.26
C PRO A 159 3.17 -11.26 14.23
N GLU A 160 1.98 -10.72 14.48
CA GLU A 160 0.82 -10.88 13.60
C GLU A 160 0.28 -9.52 13.13
N PRO A 161 -0.16 -9.40 11.86
CA PRO A 161 -0.83 -8.18 11.40
C PRO A 161 -2.22 -8.08 12.05
N VAL A 162 -2.55 -6.90 12.56
CA VAL A 162 -3.84 -6.61 13.22
C VAL A 162 -4.53 -5.43 12.55
N LEU A 163 -5.85 -5.32 12.75
CA LEU A 163 -6.63 -4.20 12.20
C LEU A 163 -6.18 -2.88 12.83
N LEU A 164 -6.23 -1.81 12.04
CA LEU A 164 -5.88 -0.46 12.48
C LEU A 164 -7.06 0.20 13.21
N ASP A 165 -7.39 -0.38 14.36
CA ASP A 165 -8.57 -0.07 15.17
C ASP A 165 -8.16 -0.02 16.66
N THR A 166 -8.91 0.71 17.48
CA THR A 166 -8.68 0.82 18.92
C THR A 166 -8.81 -0.53 19.64
N SER A 167 -9.59 -1.47 19.11
CA SER A 167 -9.70 -2.85 19.61
C SER A 167 -8.39 -3.63 19.54
N SER A 168 -7.44 -3.24 18.69
CA SER A 168 -6.10 -3.85 18.62
C SER A 168 -5.17 -3.37 19.74
N ILE A 169 -5.53 -2.30 20.46
CA ILE A 169 -4.73 -1.73 21.55
C ILE A 169 -5.01 -2.50 22.83
N GLN A 170 -4.23 -3.55 23.06
CA GLN A 170 -4.34 -4.41 24.23
C GLN A 170 -3.23 -4.09 25.26
N PRO A 171 -3.49 -4.26 26.57
CA PRO A 171 -2.54 -3.89 27.62
C PRO A 171 -1.30 -4.81 27.68
N ASP A 172 -1.44 -6.05 27.25
CA ASP A 172 -0.44 -7.11 27.29
C ASP A 172 0.34 -7.29 25.96
N ARG A 173 0.18 -6.35 25.02
CA ARG A 173 0.78 -6.41 23.69
C ARG A 173 1.67 -5.21 23.40
N ILE A 174 2.62 -5.38 22.49
CA ILE A 174 3.38 -4.29 21.87
C ILE A 174 2.90 -4.16 20.43
N LEU A 175 2.70 -2.94 19.98
CA LEU A 175 2.28 -2.65 18.61
C LEU A 175 3.41 -1.95 17.84
N LEU A 176 3.66 -2.37 16.60
CA LEU A 176 4.51 -1.67 15.65
C LEU A 176 3.63 -1.15 14.52
N MET A 177 3.48 0.16 14.45
CA MET A 177 2.74 0.85 13.38
C MET A 177 3.72 1.41 12.35
N ASP A 178 3.49 1.07 11.10
CA ASP A 178 4.24 1.59 9.96
C ASP A 178 3.31 2.40 9.04
N THR A 179 3.52 3.72 9.03
CA THR A 179 2.78 4.69 8.21
C THR A 179 3.57 5.17 6.99
N PHE A 180 4.63 4.46 6.62
CA PHE A 180 5.66 4.87 5.66
C PHE A 180 6.54 6.00 6.18
N PHE A 181 5.96 7.14 6.55
CA PHE A 181 6.66 8.35 7.01
C PHE A 181 7.04 8.29 8.49
N GLN A 182 6.33 7.48 9.28
CA GLN A 182 6.60 7.28 10.70
C GLN A 182 6.54 5.80 11.05
N ILE A 183 7.51 5.36 11.85
CA ILE A 183 7.51 4.06 12.52
C ILE A 183 7.26 4.33 14.00
N LEU A 184 6.19 3.75 14.54
CA LEU A 184 5.78 3.93 15.92
C LEU A 184 5.70 2.59 16.64
N ILE A 185 6.42 2.46 17.75
CA ILE A 185 6.27 1.37 18.70
C ILE A 185 5.40 1.87 19.86
N TYR A 186 4.34 1.13 20.17
CA TYR A 186 3.46 1.39 21.30
C TYR A 186 3.49 0.21 22.27
N HIS A 187 3.86 0.48 23.52
CA HIS A 187 3.81 -0.49 24.61
C HIS A 187 2.46 -0.41 25.34
N GLY A 188 1.72 -1.52 25.39
CA GLY A 188 0.50 -1.66 26.19
C GLY A 188 0.75 -1.43 27.68
N GLU A 189 -0.31 -1.15 28.43
CA GLU A 189 -0.24 -0.77 29.84
C GLU A 189 0.57 -1.75 30.71
N THR A 190 0.28 -3.05 30.62
CA THR A 190 0.97 -4.09 31.39
C THR A 190 2.44 -4.21 30.96
N ILE A 191 2.71 -4.12 29.66
CA ILE A 191 4.09 -4.15 29.13
C ILE A 191 4.89 -2.94 29.64
N ALA A 192 4.30 -1.75 29.63
CA ALA A 192 4.93 -0.53 30.11
C ALA A 192 5.26 -0.63 31.62
N GLN A 193 4.33 -1.18 32.42
CA GLN A 193 4.57 -1.43 33.84
C GLN A 193 5.75 -2.40 34.07
N TRP A 194 5.81 -3.53 33.35
CA TRP A 194 6.92 -4.47 33.47
C TRP A 194 8.25 -3.89 32.99
N ARG A 195 8.25 -3.06 31.94
CA ARG A 195 9.43 -2.34 31.45
C ARG A 195 9.96 -1.38 32.51
N ALA A 196 9.07 -0.65 33.19
CA ALA A 196 9.40 0.28 34.27
C ALA A 196 9.98 -0.42 35.50
N LEU A 197 9.48 -1.63 35.82
CA LEU A 197 10.00 -2.49 36.89
C LEU A 197 11.31 -3.21 36.52
N ARG A 198 11.82 -3.02 35.30
CA ARG A 198 13.07 -3.60 34.80
C ARG A 198 13.11 -5.12 34.82
N TYR A 199 11.98 -5.77 34.54
CA TYR A 199 11.95 -7.23 34.43
C TYR A 199 12.88 -7.74 33.32
N GLN A 200 13.07 -6.96 32.25
CA GLN A 200 13.97 -7.29 31.15
C GLN A 200 15.45 -7.44 31.54
N ASP A 201 15.87 -6.90 32.70
CA ASP A 201 17.25 -7.00 33.18
C ASP A 201 17.47 -8.28 34.03
N MET A 202 16.39 -8.98 34.38
CA MET A 202 16.43 -10.18 35.21
C MET A 202 16.54 -11.43 34.33
N ALA A 203 17.47 -12.33 34.66
CA ALA A 203 17.70 -13.56 33.88
C ALA A 203 16.46 -14.48 33.80
N GLU A 204 15.58 -14.40 34.80
CA GLU A 204 14.33 -15.18 34.87
C GLU A 204 13.29 -14.74 33.83
N TYR A 205 13.40 -13.51 33.30
CA TYR A 205 12.46 -12.92 32.35
C TYR A 205 13.11 -12.62 30.98
N GLU A 206 14.03 -13.48 30.53
CA GLU A 206 14.68 -13.34 29.23
C GLU A 206 13.66 -13.25 28.07
N SER A 207 12.55 -13.98 28.16
CA SER A 207 11.47 -13.93 27.17
C SER A 207 10.85 -12.53 27.04
N PHE A 208 10.79 -11.76 28.14
CA PHE A 208 10.29 -10.39 28.12
C PHE A 208 11.29 -9.44 27.46
N ALA A 209 12.60 -9.63 27.70
CA ALA A 209 13.64 -8.89 27.01
C ALA A 209 13.60 -9.13 25.49
N GLN A 210 13.38 -10.38 25.07
CA GLN A 210 13.19 -10.74 23.66
C GLN A 210 11.94 -10.08 23.07
N LEU A 211 10.81 -10.07 23.80
CA LEU A 211 9.56 -9.43 23.37
C LEU A 211 9.73 -7.93 23.14
N LEU A 212 10.45 -7.22 24.02
CA LEU A 212 10.74 -5.79 23.85
C LEU A 212 11.67 -5.51 22.67
N ARG A 213 12.58 -6.42 22.37
CA ARG A 213 13.59 -6.26 21.32
C ARG A 213 13.03 -6.52 19.92
N ALA A 214 12.17 -7.51 19.76
CA ALA A 214 11.63 -7.91 18.46
C ALA A 214 11.08 -6.74 17.60
N PRO A 215 10.16 -5.88 18.10
CA PRO A 215 9.64 -4.77 17.30
C PRO A 215 10.69 -3.69 17.02
N VAL A 216 11.74 -3.56 17.86
CA VAL A 216 12.85 -2.64 17.64
C VAL A 216 13.73 -3.14 16.50
N ASP A 217 14.08 -4.43 16.50
CA ASP A 217 14.89 -5.02 15.43
C ASP A 217 14.16 -4.91 14.07
N ASP A 218 12.85 -5.19 14.03
CA ASP A 218 12.02 -5.02 12.84
C ASP A 218 11.95 -3.54 12.39
N ALA A 219 11.76 -2.61 13.33
CA ALA A 219 11.77 -1.19 13.03
C ALA A 219 13.12 -0.72 12.47
N GLN A 220 14.25 -1.23 12.99
CA GLN A 220 15.58 -0.86 12.50
C GLN A 220 15.81 -1.33 11.06
N ASP A 221 15.36 -2.54 10.69
CA ASP A 221 15.45 -3.01 9.31
C ASP A 221 14.67 -2.08 8.35
N ILE A 222 13.47 -1.64 8.75
CA ILE A 222 12.69 -0.68 7.98
C ILE A 222 13.42 0.67 7.85
N LEU A 223 13.98 1.19 8.94
CA LEU A 223 14.70 2.48 8.96
C LEU A 223 15.95 2.47 8.09
N GLN A 224 16.63 1.33 7.96
CA GLN A 224 17.85 1.19 7.15
C GLN A 224 17.56 1.11 5.65
N ASN A 225 16.45 0.45 5.28
CA ASN A 225 16.12 0.17 3.88
C ASN A 225 15.20 1.22 3.24
N ARG A 226 14.48 2.02 4.03
CA ARG A 226 13.50 2.99 3.52
C ARG A 226 14.09 4.38 3.28
N PHE A 227 13.69 4.97 2.16
CA PHE A 227 13.95 6.38 1.83
C PHE A 227 12.65 7.13 1.46
N PRO A 228 12.42 8.34 2.01
CA PRO A 228 13.20 9.00 3.05
C PRO A 228 13.15 8.22 4.37
N VAL A 229 14.16 8.42 5.23
CA VAL A 229 14.20 7.76 6.54
C VAL A 229 12.98 8.19 7.36
N PRO A 230 12.15 7.25 7.83
CA PRO A 230 10.97 7.56 8.64
C PRO A 230 11.34 8.22 9.97
N ARG A 231 10.39 8.98 10.52
CA ARG A 231 10.49 9.39 11.93
C ARG A 231 10.21 8.19 12.83
N TYR A 232 11.15 7.87 13.71
CA TYR A 232 10.99 6.83 14.72
C TYR A 232 10.36 7.40 16.00
N ILE A 233 9.36 6.69 16.54
CA ILE A 233 8.64 7.04 17.77
C ILE A 233 8.54 5.77 18.63
N ASP A 234 8.98 5.85 19.88
CA ASP A 234 8.76 4.82 20.92
C ASP A 234 7.90 5.49 22.00
N THR A 235 6.70 4.94 22.22
CA THR A 235 5.73 5.46 23.19
C THR A 235 5.05 4.31 23.92
N GLU A 236 4.37 4.63 25.00
CA GLU A 236 3.69 3.67 25.86
C GLU A 236 2.32 4.19 26.29
N HIS A 237 1.54 3.33 26.93
CA HIS A 237 0.26 3.71 27.53
C HIS A 237 0.42 4.91 28.48
N GLY A 238 -0.40 5.94 28.30
CA GLY A 238 -0.29 7.19 29.08
C GLY A 238 0.87 8.11 28.66
N GLY A 239 1.66 7.73 27.65
CA GLY A 239 2.74 8.55 27.11
C GLY A 239 2.24 9.82 26.41
N SER A 240 2.95 10.93 26.62
CA SER A 240 2.62 12.24 26.03
C SER A 240 2.65 12.28 24.49
N GLN A 241 3.25 11.28 23.85
CA GLN A 241 3.38 11.19 22.40
C GLN A 241 2.24 10.44 21.70
N VAL A 242 1.32 9.82 22.47
CA VAL A 242 0.16 9.09 21.93
C VAL A 242 -0.87 10.03 21.26
N SER A 243 -0.80 11.34 21.50
CA SER A 243 -1.82 12.33 21.07
C SER A 243 -1.36 13.36 20.03
N ARG A 244 -0.31 13.10 19.24
CA ARG A 244 -0.01 14.00 18.11
C ARG A 244 -0.92 13.67 16.93
N ARG A 245 -2.06 14.36 16.93
CA ARG A 245 -3.18 14.34 15.97
C ARG A 245 -2.76 14.22 14.50
N THR A 246 -3.49 13.31 13.83
CA THR A 246 -4.05 13.37 12.46
C THR A 246 -3.85 14.67 11.69
#